data_AF-A0A533XAF7-F1
#
_entry.id   AF-A0A533XAF7-F1
#
_cell.length_a   1.000
_cell.length_b   1.000
_cell.length_c   1.000
_cell.angle_alpha   90.00
_cell.angle_beta   90.00
_cell.angle_gamma   90.00
#
_symmetry.space_group_name_H-M   'P 1'
#
loop_
_entity.id
_entity.type
_entity.pdbx_description
1 polymer ?
#
loop_
_entity_poly.entity_id
_entity_poly.type
_entity_poly.pdbx_seq_one_letter_code
_entity_poly.pdbx_strand_id
1 'polypeptide(L)' 'MKKELRVKVARRYQITIPEEVREEVGVNVGDAVDVRSQGGKIVVE' A
#
# COMPACT_ATOMS: atom_id res chain seq x y z
N MET A 1 -15.87 -4.70 6.23
CA MET A 1 -16.40 -3.66 5.31
C MET A 1 -15.22 -3.20 4.45
N LYS A 2 -15.34 -3.16 3.11
CA LYS A 2 -14.25 -2.63 2.27
C LYS A 2 -14.21 -1.12 2.45
N LYS A 3 -13.24 -0.63 3.21
CA LYS A 3 -13.01 0.79 3.41
C LYS A 3 -12.02 1.23 2.34
N GLU A 4 -12.48 1.95 1.32
CA GLU A 4 -11.59 2.55 0.33
C GLU A 4 -10.99 3.83 0.91
N LEU A 5 -9.71 3.78 1.25
CA LEU A 5 -8.97 4.96 1.71
C LEU A 5 -8.22 5.58 0.52
N ARG A 6 -8.64 6.78 0.14
CA ARG A 6 -7.98 7.53 -0.93
C ARG A 6 -6.75 8.23 -0.38
N VAL A 7 -5.59 7.90 -0.94
CA VAL A 7 -4.32 8.56 -0.63
C VAL A 7 -3.78 9.34 -1.83
N LYS A 8 -2.96 10.35 -1.55
CA LYS A 8 -2.23 11.08 -2.59
C LYS A 8 -0.89 10.40 -2.85
N VAL A 9 -0.52 10.28 -4.13
CA VAL A 9 0.85 9.92 -4.50
C VAL A 9 1.77 11.09 -4.13
N ALA A 10 2.70 10.83 -3.23
CA ALA A 10 3.69 11.79 -2.77
C ALA A 10 4.84 11.92 -3.76
N ARG A 11 5.91 12.61 -3.35
CA ARG A 11 7.13 12.71 -4.15
C ARG A 11 7.72 11.32 -4.41
N ARG A 12 8.50 11.21 -5.49
CA ARG A 12 9.18 9.94 -5.87
C ARG A 12 8.21 8.77 -5.99
N TYR A 13 6.95 9.04 -6.34
CA TYR A 13 5.90 8.03 -6.54
C TYR A 13 5.59 7.17 -5.29
N GLN A 14 5.92 7.68 -4.10
CA GLN A 14 5.60 6.99 -2.86
C GLN A 14 4.13 7.17 -2.51
N ILE A 15 3.52 6.12 -1.96
CA ILE A 15 2.19 6.20 -1.36
C ILE A 15 2.31 5.86 0.12
N THR A 16 1.51 6.53 0.94
CA THR A 16 1.37 6.15 2.34
C THR A 16 0.39 4.99 2.43
N ILE A 17 0.79 3.87 3.02
CA ILE A 17 -0.12 2.81 3.44
C ILE A 17 -0.80 3.28 4.73
N PRO A 18 -2.12 3.56 4.75
CA PRO A 18 -2.81 4.05 5.95
C PRO A 18 -2.73 3.06 7.11
N GLU A 19 -2.86 3.55 8.34
CA GLU A 19 -2.75 2.75 9.56
C GLU A 19 -3.64 1.51 9.55
N GLU A 20 -4.93 1.68 9.23
CA GLU A 20 -5.91 0.58 9.15
C GLU A 20 -5.45 -0.54 8.19
N VAL A 21 -4.80 -0.18 7.07
CA VAL A 21 -4.28 -1.15 6.09
C VAL A 21 -2.99 -1.79 6.59
N ARG A 22 -2.11 -1.04 7.28
CA ARG A 22 -0.88 -1.60 7.86
C ARG A 22 -1.18 -2.61 8.96
N GLU A 23 -2.16 -2.32 9.82
CA GLU A 23 -2.60 -3.24 10.87
C GLU A 23 -3.23 -4.52 10.31
N GLU A 24 -4.05 -4.40 9.25
CA GLU A 24 -4.68 -5.54 8.60
C GLU A 24 -3.67 -6.46 7.91
N VAL A 25 -2.65 -5.91 7.24
CA VAL A 25 -1.66 -6.69 6.47
C VAL A 25 -0.43 -7.05 7.31
N GLY A 26 -0.17 -6.34 8.42
CA GLY A 26 0.95 -6.60 9.33
C GLY A 26 2.31 -6.06 8.84
N VAL A 27 2.32 -5.03 7.99
CA VAL A 27 3.57 -4.44 7.46
C VAL A 27 4.17 -3.41 8.41
N ASN A 28 5.49 -3.47 8.59
CA ASN A 28 6.27 -2.63 9.49
C ASN A 28 7.31 -1.79 8.73
N VAL A 29 7.85 -0.79 9.42
CA VAL A 29 8.95 0.02 8.88
C VAL A 29 10.21 -0.85 8.78
N GLY A 30 10.75 -0.96 7.57
CA GLY A 30 11.95 -1.76 7.28
C GLY A 30 11.68 -3.05 6.53
N ASP A 31 10.40 -3.45 6.42
CA ASP A 31 10.02 -4.63 5.64
C ASP A 31 10.30 -4.41 4.14
N ALA A 32 10.77 -5.47 3.48
CA ALA A 32 10.87 -5.53 2.04
C ALA A 32 9.59 -6.15 1.48
N VAL A 33 9.05 -5.55 0.42
CA VAL A 33 7.83 -5.99 -0.25
C VAL A 33 8.06 -6.09 -1.75
N ASP A 34 7.38 -7.03 -2.40
CA ASP A 34 7.38 -7.18 -3.85
C ASP A 34 6.29 -6.30 -4.46
N VAL A 35 6.63 -5.54 -5.50
CA VAL A 35 5.70 -4.62 -6.16
C VAL A 35 5.56 -5.00 -7.63
N ARG A 36 4.33 -5.28 -8.07
CA ARG A 36 4.02 -5.62 -9.47
C ARG A 36 2.71 -5.01 -9.95
N SER A 37 2.52 -4.99 -11.27
CA SER A 37 1.24 -4.63 -11.88
C SER A 37 0.45 -5.89 -12.24
N GLN A 38 -0.85 -5.88 -11.96
CA GLN A 38 -1.76 -6.96 -12.33
C GLN A 38 -3.15 -6.39 -12.65
N GLY A 39 -3.63 -6.57 -13.88
CA GLY A 39 -4.97 -6.13 -14.29
C GLY A 39 -5.24 -4.63 -14.09
N GLY A 40 -4.25 -3.78 -14.34
CA GLY A 40 -4.36 -2.33 -14.15
C GLY A 40 -4.28 -1.87 -12.69
N LYS A 41 -3.94 -2.76 -11.75
CA LYS A 41 -3.74 -2.46 -10.33
C LYS A 41 -2.28 -2.67 -9.95
N ILE A 42 -1.85 -1.96 -8.91
CA ILE A 42 -0.58 -2.23 -8.22
C ILE A 42 -0.88 -3.26 -7.14
N VAL A 43 -0.12 -4.35 -7.12
CA VAL A 43 -0.15 -5.37 -6.07
C VAL A 43 1.16 -5.28 -5.30
N VAL A 44 1.05 -5.27 -3.98
CA VAL A 44 2.17 -5.25 -3.03
C VAL A 44 2.02 -6.49 -2.15
N GLU A 45 3.08 -7.30 -2.05
CA GLU A 45 3.14 -8.53 -1.26
C GLU A 45 4.32 -8.52 -0.29
#